data_AF-A0A914W914-F1
#
_entry.id   AF-A0A914W914-F1
#
_cell.length_a   1.000
_cell.length_b   1.000
_cell.length_c   1.000
_cell.angle_alpha   90.00
_cell.angle_beta   90.00
_cell.angle_gamma   90.00
#
_symmetry.space_group_name_H-M   'P 1'
#
loop_
_entity.id
_entity.type
_entity.pdbx_description
1 polymer ?
#
loop_
_entity_poly.entity_id
_entity_poly.type
_entity_poly.pdbx_seq_one_letter_code
_entity_poly.pdbx_strand_id
1 'polypeptide(L)'
;MRKHLFNDEENGYFKKAMTKTAPMQNPITDPSMMTDMLKGNLLNVLPMIVIGGWINWTFSGFVTTKVPFPLTLRFKPMLQRGIELASLDAAWVSSASWYFLNVFGLRSIYTLVLGEENAADQARVMEEQMSGAAMAMPQDPKQAFKAEWEMLQMCQHQWALRNVDADIIAARVKASS
;
A
#
# COMPACT_ATOMS: atom_id res chain seq x y z
N MET A 1 17.18 -14.60 31.00
CA MET A 1 18.34 -13.70 30.77
C MET A 1 18.06 -12.59 29.76
N ARG A 2 17.79 -12.86 28.47
CA ARG A 2 17.58 -11.78 27.48
C ARG A 2 16.33 -10.91 27.75
N LYS A 3 15.18 -11.52 28.10
CA LYS A 3 13.97 -10.78 28.50
C LYS A 3 14.23 -9.82 29.67
N HIS A 4 15.05 -10.22 30.64
CA HIS A 4 15.43 -9.37 31.77
C HIS A 4 16.31 -8.20 31.31
N LEU A 5 17.30 -8.41 30.44
CA LEU A 5 18.15 -7.34 29.90
C LEU A 5 17.36 -6.22 29.19
N PHE A 6 16.28 -6.60 28.48
CA PHE A 6 15.45 -5.66 27.74
C PHE A 6 14.37 -4.98 28.61
N ASN A 7 13.79 -5.70 29.57
CA ASN A 7 12.60 -5.29 30.33
C ASN A 7 12.87 -4.83 31.78
N ASP A 8 14.12 -4.85 32.24
CA ASP A 8 14.50 -4.46 33.61
C ASP A 8 14.03 -3.03 33.95
N GLU A 9 13.40 -2.88 35.12
CA GLU A 9 12.79 -1.63 35.57
C GLU A 9 13.81 -0.53 35.87
N GLU A 10 15.05 -0.87 36.22
CA GLU A 10 16.09 0.12 36.55
C GLU A 10 17.10 0.31 35.40
N ASN A 11 17.50 -0.78 34.75
CA ASN A 11 18.58 -0.76 33.76
C ASN A 11 18.22 -1.22 32.35
N GLY A 12 16.95 -1.55 32.09
CA GLY A 12 16.47 -2.09 30.84
C GLY A 12 16.74 -1.19 29.63
N TYR A 13 17.13 -1.82 28.52
CA TYR A 13 17.46 -1.13 27.28
C TYR A 13 16.31 -0.23 26.80
N PHE A 14 15.05 -0.70 26.88
CA PHE A 14 13.90 0.07 26.40
C PHE A 14 13.63 1.33 27.23
N LYS A 15 13.82 1.28 28.55
CA LYS A 15 13.64 2.45 29.42
C LYS A 15 14.74 3.50 29.19
N LYS A 16 15.99 3.06 29.04
CA LYS A 16 17.12 3.95 28.70
C LYS A 16 17.01 4.52 27.29
N ALA A 17 16.53 3.72 26.33
CA ALA A 17 16.28 4.16 24.96
C ALA A 17 15.16 5.19 24.90
N MET A 18 14.03 4.95 25.57
CA MET A 18 12.92 5.92 25.68
C MET A 18 13.35 7.28 26.24
N THR A 19 14.18 7.29 27.29
CA THR A 19 14.69 8.52 27.93
C THR A 19 15.72 9.24 27.05
N LYS A 20 16.50 8.51 26.25
CA LYS A 20 17.50 9.08 25.33
C LYS A 20 16.91 9.55 24.00
N THR A 21 15.72 9.09 23.62
CA THR A 21 14.99 9.68 22.50
C THR A 21 14.61 11.12 22.84
N ALA A 22 15.39 12.06 22.29
CA ALA A 22 15.02 13.46 22.14
C ALA A 22 13.56 13.56 21.65
N PRO A 23 12.84 14.65 21.96
CA PRO A 23 11.52 14.87 21.36
C PRO A 23 11.71 14.79 19.85
N MET A 24 11.20 13.70 19.24
CA MET A 24 11.18 13.61 17.79
C MET A 24 10.32 14.78 17.33
N GLN A 25 10.95 15.71 16.64
CA GLN A 25 10.24 16.61 15.76
C GLN A 25 9.31 15.74 14.93
N ASN A 26 8.01 16.04 15.02
CA ASN A 26 6.99 15.37 14.23
C ASN A 26 7.51 15.18 12.80
N PRO A 27 7.47 13.99 12.21
CA PRO A 27 7.88 13.77 10.82
C PRO A 27 7.11 14.62 9.81
N ILE A 28 5.98 15.22 10.22
CA ILE A 28 5.24 16.26 9.49
C ILE A 28 6.08 17.55 9.34
N THR A 29 7.03 17.80 10.24
CA THR A 29 7.93 18.98 10.24
C THR A 29 9.23 18.77 9.50
N ASP A 30 9.49 17.58 8.92
CA ASP A 30 10.60 17.38 8.00
C ASP A 30 10.07 17.22 6.56
N PRO A 31 9.94 18.34 5.81
CA PRO A 31 9.44 18.36 4.44
C PRO A 31 10.18 17.41 3.50
N SER A 32 11.41 17.01 3.82
CA SER A 32 12.26 16.19 2.96
C SER A 32 11.71 14.77 2.75
N MET A 33 11.34 14.06 3.82
CA MET A 33 10.85 12.67 3.75
C MET A 33 9.48 12.56 3.07
N MET A 34 8.57 13.51 3.37
CA MET A 34 7.28 13.61 2.68
C MET A 34 7.49 13.92 1.19
N THR A 35 8.44 14.80 0.87
CA THR A 35 8.77 15.16 -0.51
C THR A 35 9.36 13.99 -1.27
N ASP A 36 10.20 13.16 -0.66
CA ASP A 36 10.80 12.01 -1.35
C ASP A 36 9.79 10.90 -1.64
N MET A 37 8.83 10.66 -0.72
CA MET A 37 7.69 9.77 -0.96
C MET A 37 6.73 10.32 -2.03
N LEU A 38 6.46 11.64 -2.01
CA LEU A 38 5.64 12.30 -3.02
C LEU A 38 6.30 12.31 -4.39
N LYS A 39 7.63 12.55 -4.45
CA LYS A 39 8.41 12.49 -5.69
C LYS A 39 8.39 11.10 -6.28
N GLY A 40 8.57 10.06 -5.46
CA GLY A 40 8.47 8.67 -5.92
C GLY A 40 7.10 8.35 -6.54
N ASN A 41 6.02 8.79 -5.90
CA ASN A 41 4.66 8.59 -6.43
C ASN A 41 4.38 9.44 -7.68
N LEU A 42 4.85 10.70 -7.71
CA LEU A 42 4.68 11.60 -8.82
C LEU A 42 5.37 11.08 -10.09
N LEU A 43 6.57 10.50 -9.97
CA LEU A 43 7.29 9.94 -11.11
C LEU A 43 6.54 8.77 -11.77
N ASN A 44 5.76 8.01 -11.00
CA ASN A 44 4.94 6.91 -11.52
C ASN A 44 3.62 7.39 -12.14
N VAL A 45 3.02 8.45 -11.58
CA VAL A 45 1.73 8.99 -12.04
C VAL A 45 1.88 9.95 -13.21
N LEU A 46 3.01 10.65 -13.29
CA LEU A 46 3.26 11.67 -14.29
C LEU A 46 3.14 11.14 -15.73
N PRO A 47 3.73 9.98 -16.10
CA PRO A 47 3.56 9.43 -17.44
C PRO A 47 2.08 9.17 -17.78
N MET A 48 1.32 8.64 -16.82
CA MET A 48 -0.10 8.32 -17.01
C MET A 48 -0.94 9.58 -17.27
N ILE A 49 -0.67 10.66 -16.52
CA ILE A 49 -1.34 11.95 -16.70
C ILE A 49 -0.93 12.62 -18.00
N VAL A 50 0.36 12.62 -18.35
CA VAL A 50 0.85 13.25 -19.59
C VAL A 50 0.24 12.58 -20.81
N ILE A 51 0.24 11.24 -20.87
CA ILE A 51 -0.37 10.49 -21.97
C ILE A 51 -1.89 10.73 -22.02
N GLY A 52 -2.57 10.69 -20.87
CA GLY A 52 -4.00 10.97 -20.80
C GLY A 52 -4.37 12.40 -21.22
N GLY A 53 -3.53 13.37 -20.87
CA GLY A 53 -3.64 14.77 -21.29
C GLY A 53 -3.41 14.94 -22.79
N TRP A 54 -2.39 14.27 -23.33
CA TRP A 54 -2.10 14.25 -24.77
C TRP A 54 -3.27 13.68 -25.57
N ILE A 55 -3.80 12.52 -25.16
CA ILE A 55 -4.98 11.89 -25.77
C ILE A 55 -6.18 12.84 -25.70
N ASN A 56 -6.42 13.48 -24.55
CA ASN A 56 -7.52 14.42 -24.44
C ASN A 56 -7.35 15.63 -25.36
N TRP A 57 -6.13 16.11 -25.58
CA TRP A 57 -5.87 17.24 -26.49
C TRP A 57 -6.01 16.86 -27.96
N THR A 58 -5.41 15.74 -28.40
CA THR A 58 -5.45 15.31 -29.80
C THR A 58 -6.78 14.72 -30.23
N PHE A 59 -7.49 14.08 -29.29
CA PHE A 59 -8.70 13.30 -29.54
C PHE A 59 -9.92 13.84 -28.79
N SER A 60 -10.00 15.16 -28.60
CA SER A 60 -11.18 15.85 -28.06
C SER A 60 -12.31 15.96 -29.09
N GLY A 61 -13.55 16.13 -28.65
CA GLY A 61 -14.67 16.48 -29.54
C GLY A 61 -15.43 15.31 -30.14
N PHE A 62 -15.02 14.05 -29.89
CA PHE A 62 -15.70 12.88 -30.44
C PHE A 62 -15.94 11.78 -29.41
N VAL A 63 -16.92 10.93 -29.73
CA VAL A 63 -17.28 9.73 -28.97
C VAL A 63 -16.47 8.56 -29.48
N THR A 64 -15.86 7.77 -28.58
CA THR A 64 -14.99 6.65 -28.97
C THR A 64 -15.73 5.33 -28.99
N THR A 65 -16.42 4.99 -27.90
CA THR A 65 -17.13 3.71 -27.78
C THR A 65 -18.33 3.81 -26.85
N LYS A 66 -19.20 2.82 -26.91
CA LYS A 66 -20.32 2.63 -26.00
C LYS A 66 -20.02 1.45 -25.08
N VAL A 67 -20.04 1.67 -23.78
CA VAL A 67 -19.92 0.57 -22.83
C VAL A 67 -21.24 -0.23 -22.73
N PRO A 68 -21.19 -1.55 -22.49
CA PRO A 68 -22.37 -2.41 -22.52
C PRO A 68 -23.21 -2.37 -21.23
N PHE A 69 -22.89 -1.49 -20.28
CA PHE A 69 -23.58 -1.37 -19.00
C PHE A 69 -24.02 0.09 -18.75
N PRO A 70 -25.17 0.29 -18.08
CA PRO A 70 -25.65 1.63 -17.76
C PRO A 70 -24.76 2.30 -16.70
N LEU A 71 -24.30 3.52 -16.97
CA LEU A 71 -23.52 4.33 -16.05
C LEU A 71 -24.36 5.43 -15.41
N THR A 72 -24.01 5.80 -14.18
CA THR A 72 -24.71 6.89 -13.48
C THR A 72 -24.37 8.25 -14.09
N LEU A 73 -25.37 9.14 -14.12
CA LEU A 73 -25.24 10.49 -14.71
C LEU A 73 -24.17 11.36 -14.02
N ARG A 74 -23.78 11.01 -12.79
CA ARG A 74 -22.73 11.71 -12.02
C ARG A 74 -21.34 11.55 -12.64
N PHE A 75 -21.09 10.45 -13.35
CA PHE A 75 -19.82 10.25 -14.05
C PHE A 75 -19.79 10.92 -15.43
N LYS A 76 -20.93 11.39 -15.94
CA LYS A 76 -21.04 12.03 -17.26
C LYS A 76 -20.01 13.13 -17.52
N PRO A 77 -19.81 14.16 -16.66
CA PRO A 77 -18.81 15.20 -16.91
C PRO A 77 -17.37 14.66 -16.95
N MET A 78 -17.10 13.55 -16.25
CA MET A 78 -15.79 12.91 -16.26
C MET A 78 -15.59 12.03 -17.50
N LEU A 79 -16.65 11.34 -17.94
CA LEU A 79 -16.61 10.39 -19.05
C LEU A 79 -16.73 11.05 -20.43
N GLN A 80 -17.39 12.20 -20.49
CA GLN A 80 -17.67 12.94 -21.73
C GLN A 80 -16.90 14.26 -21.79
N ARG A 81 -15.73 14.32 -21.14
CA ARG A 81 -14.91 15.52 -21.14
C ARG A 81 -14.48 15.85 -22.57
N GLY A 82 -14.90 17.01 -23.06
CA GLY A 82 -14.66 17.45 -24.44
C GLY A 82 -15.79 17.13 -25.43
N ILE A 83 -16.96 16.67 -24.97
CA ILE A 83 -18.15 16.45 -25.80
C ILE A 83 -19.28 17.38 -25.33
N GLU A 84 -19.83 18.20 -26.22
CA GLU A 84 -20.85 19.22 -25.90
C GLU A 84 -22.30 18.75 -26.14
N LEU A 85 -22.59 17.46 -26.00
CA LEU A 85 -23.95 16.93 -26.16
C LEU A 85 -24.60 16.60 -24.81
N ALA A 86 -25.44 17.52 -24.32
CA ALA A 86 -26.15 17.37 -23.05
C ALA A 86 -27.16 16.21 -23.03
N SER A 87 -27.72 15.82 -24.18
CA SER A 87 -28.72 14.74 -24.30
C SER A 87 -28.11 13.34 -24.47
N LEU A 88 -26.79 13.23 -24.62
CA LEU A 88 -26.12 11.95 -24.87
C LEU A 88 -26.17 11.06 -23.62
N ASP A 89 -26.44 9.76 -23.80
CA ASP A 89 -26.42 8.80 -22.69
C ASP A 89 -25.01 8.65 -22.09
N ALA A 90 -24.90 8.44 -20.77
CA ALA A 90 -23.64 8.31 -20.05
C ALA A 90 -22.83 7.05 -20.43
N ALA A 91 -23.45 6.10 -21.13
CA ALA A 91 -22.78 4.92 -21.69
C ALA A 91 -21.78 5.24 -22.81
N TRP A 92 -21.91 6.42 -23.44
CA TRP A 92 -20.97 6.88 -24.47
C TRP A 92 -19.79 7.59 -23.82
N VAL A 93 -18.59 7.08 -24.11
CA VAL A 93 -17.35 7.56 -23.49
C VAL A 93 -16.46 8.29 -24.49
N SER A 94 -15.77 9.32 -24.00
CA SER A 94 -14.71 10.04 -24.71
C SER A 94 -13.43 9.20 -24.83
N SER A 95 -12.52 9.64 -25.69
CA SER A 95 -11.19 9.05 -25.87
C SER A 95 -10.37 9.01 -24.59
N ALA A 96 -10.41 10.08 -23.79
CA ALA A 96 -9.68 10.18 -22.53
C ALA A 96 -10.20 9.16 -21.50
N SER A 97 -11.51 9.01 -21.40
CA SER A 97 -12.14 8.06 -20.49
C SER A 97 -11.90 6.61 -20.91
N TRP A 98 -11.88 6.35 -22.22
CA TRP A 98 -11.49 5.05 -22.76
C TRP A 98 -10.03 4.70 -22.40
N TYR A 99 -9.11 5.66 -22.47
CA TYR A 99 -7.72 5.47 -22.03
C TYR A 99 -7.65 5.09 -20.55
N PHE A 100 -8.30 5.85 -19.65
CA PHE A 100 -8.30 5.52 -18.23
C PHE A 100 -8.90 4.14 -17.94
N LEU A 101 -9.97 3.75 -18.64
CA LEU A 101 -10.55 2.42 -18.52
C LEU A 101 -9.53 1.33 -18.88
N ASN A 102 -8.78 1.51 -19.98
CA ASN A 102 -7.72 0.58 -20.36
C ASN A 102 -6.58 0.54 -19.34
N VAL A 103 -6.14 1.68 -18.80
CA VAL A 103 -5.06 1.69 -17.78
C VAL A 103 -5.48 0.94 -16.52
N PHE A 104 -6.71 1.10 -16.05
CA PHE A 104 -7.20 0.37 -14.87
C PHE A 104 -7.48 -1.12 -15.16
N GLY A 105 -8.04 -1.44 -16.34
CA GLY A 105 -8.44 -2.81 -16.69
C GLY A 105 -7.28 -3.71 -17.13
N LEU A 106 -6.27 -3.18 -17.82
CA LEU A 106 -5.14 -3.96 -18.33
C LEU A 106 -4.14 -4.35 -17.24
N ARG A 107 -4.22 -3.76 -16.05
CA ARG A 107 -3.33 -4.06 -14.92
C ARG A 107 -3.28 -5.55 -14.59
N SER A 108 -4.44 -6.18 -14.38
CA SER A 108 -4.51 -7.61 -14.05
C SER A 108 -3.90 -8.47 -15.16
N ILE A 109 -4.06 -8.05 -16.41
CA ILE A 109 -3.47 -8.73 -17.57
C ILE A 109 -1.95 -8.58 -17.56
N TYR A 110 -1.41 -7.40 -17.25
CA TYR A 110 0.03 -7.20 -17.14
C TYR A 110 0.65 -8.05 -16.03
N THR A 111 0.02 -8.15 -14.86
CA THR A 111 0.48 -9.05 -13.78
C THR A 111 0.52 -10.51 -14.23
N LEU A 112 -0.51 -10.97 -14.97
CA LEU A 112 -0.54 -12.35 -15.47
C LEU A 112 0.53 -12.62 -16.54
N VAL A 113 0.80 -11.65 -17.42
CA VAL A 113 1.72 -11.83 -18.55
C VAL A 113 3.19 -11.67 -18.13
N LEU A 114 3.48 -10.70 -17.27
CA LEU A 114 4.86 -10.30 -16.96
C LEU A 114 5.30 -10.72 -15.53
N GLY A 115 4.39 -11.15 -14.63
CA GLY A 115 4.69 -11.62 -13.26
C GLY A 115 4.31 -10.65 -12.12
N GLU A 116 4.79 -10.87 -10.89
CA GLU A 116 4.50 -9.97 -9.75
C GLU A 116 5.42 -8.73 -9.67
N GLU A 117 6.59 -8.73 -10.33
CA GLU A 117 7.56 -7.63 -10.28
C GLU A 117 7.41 -6.60 -11.42
N ASN A 118 6.19 -6.40 -11.93
CA ASN A 118 6.00 -5.54 -13.09
C ASN A 118 5.85 -4.07 -12.71
N ALA A 119 6.54 -3.23 -13.47
CA ALA A 119 6.33 -1.78 -13.46
C ALA A 119 4.87 -1.37 -13.80
N ALA A 120 4.00 -2.28 -14.23
CA ALA A 120 2.58 -1.98 -14.46
C ALA A 120 1.72 -2.04 -13.18
N ASP A 121 2.19 -2.64 -12.08
CA ASP A 121 1.44 -2.69 -10.80
C ASP A 121 1.49 -1.35 -10.03
N GLN A 122 1.94 -0.28 -10.68
CA GLN A 122 2.05 1.08 -10.14
C GLN A 122 0.73 1.64 -9.57
N ALA A 123 -0.43 1.20 -10.06
CA ALA A 123 -1.72 1.61 -9.49
C ALA A 123 -2.05 0.91 -8.15
N ARG A 124 -1.46 -0.26 -7.85
CA ARG A 124 -1.55 -0.87 -6.51
C ARG A 124 -0.86 0.01 -5.50
N VAL A 125 0.34 0.47 -5.86
CA VAL A 125 1.14 1.36 -5.03
C VAL A 125 0.34 2.63 -4.75
N MET A 126 -0.37 3.18 -5.73
CA MET A 126 -1.23 4.35 -5.52
C MET A 126 -2.41 4.07 -4.56
N GLU A 127 -3.07 2.92 -4.65
CA GLU A 127 -4.17 2.51 -3.77
C GLU A 127 -3.68 2.17 -2.34
N GLU A 128 -2.58 1.41 -2.23
CA GLU A 128 -1.86 1.12 -0.99
C GLU A 128 -1.29 2.39 -0.37
N GLN A 129 -0.92 3.40 -1.15
CA GLN A 129 -0.41 4.65 -0.62
C GLN A 129 -1.54 5.58 -0.17
N MET A 130 -2.72 5.55 -0.81
CA MET A 130 -3.87 6.33 -0.36
C MET A 130 -4.50 5.75 0.92
N SER A 131 -4.53 4.41 1.04
CA SER A 131 -4.97 3.71 2.25
C SER A 131 -3.87 3.63 3.32
N GLY A 132 -2.61 3.54 2.91
CA GLY A 132 -1.42 3.44 3.76
C GLY A 132 -0.83 4.78 4.20
N ALA A 133 -1.23 5.91 3.62
CA ALA A 133 -0.86 7.25 4.12
C ALA A 133 -1.36 7.51 5.55
N ALA A 134 -2.38 6.79 6.00
CA ALA A 134 -2.82 6.80 7.41
C ALA A 134 -1.93 5.92 8.32
N MET A 135 -1.20 4.96 7.77
CA MET A 135 -0.29 4.04 8.48
C MET A 135 1.19 4.45 8.40
N ALA A 136 1.54 5.32 7.44
CA ALA A 136 2.90 5.83 7.23
C ALA A 136 3.23 7.07 8.07
N MET A 137 2.40 7.40 9.07
CA MET A 137 2.85 8.27 10.16
C MET A 137 3.91 7.50 10.92
N PRO A 138 5.19 7.93 10.95
CA PRO A 138 6.20 7.21 11.69
C PRO A 138 5.74 7.13 13.13
N GLN A 139 5.52 5.91 13.63
CA GLN A 139 5.17 5.72 15.02
C GLN A 139 6.26 6.37 15.85
N ASP A 140 5.87 7.27 16.75
CA ASP A 140 6.78 7.91 17.68
C ASP A 140 7.63 6.78 18.32
N PRO A 141 8.97 6.81 18.22
CA PRO A 141 9.83 5.76 18.73
C PRO A 141 9.54 5.49 20.20
N LYS A 142 9.09 6.48 20.97
CA LYS A 142 8.67 6.28 22.37
C LYS A 142 7.42 5.40 22.46
N GLN A 143 6.45 5.60 21.57
CA GLN A 143 5.26 4.78 21.50
C GLN A 143 5.58 3.37 20.99
N ALA A 144 6.44 3.25 19.98
CA ALA A 144 6.91 1.96 19.47
C ALA A 144 7.69 1.18 20.53
N PHE A 145 8.66 1.81 21.23
CA PHE A 145 9.39 1.16 22.32
C PHE A 145 8.48 0.79 23.50
N LYS A 146 7.39 1.54 23.74
CA LYS A 146 6.45 1.24 24.82
C LYS A 146 5.58 0.05 24.45
N ALA A 147 5.07 0.02 23.23
CA ALA A 147 4.34 -1.13 22.71
C ALA A 147 5.20 -2.41 22.75
N GLU A 148 6.45 -2.34 22.31
CA GLU A 148 7.41 -3.46 22.38
C GLU A 148 7.71 -3.90 23.82
N TRP A 149 7.88 -2.95 24.74
CA TRP A 149 8.08 -3.25 26.16
C TRP A 149 6.88 -4.01 26.74
N GLU A 150 5.65 -3.48 26.54
CA GLU A 150 4.40 -4.09 27.00
C GLU A 150 4.19 -5.49 26.40
N MET A 151 4.44 -5.66 25.09
CA MET A 151 4.38 -6.96 24.40
C MET A 151 5.36 -7.96 25.03
N LEU A 152 6.61 -7.54 25.24
CA LEU A 152 7.65 -8.40 25.80
C LEU A 152 7.34 -8.81 27.25
N GLN A 153 6.63 -7.96 28.01
CA GLN A 153 6.15 -8.32 29.35
C GLN A 153 5.19 -9.52 29.29
N MET A 154 4.26 -9.49 28.34
CA MET A 154 3.25 -10.53 28.14
C MET A 154 3.81 -11.83 27.56
N CYS A 155 4.92 -11.78 26.82
CA CYS A 155 5.54 -12.97 26.24
C CYS A 155 6.01 -13.96 27.32
N GLN A 156 5.40 -15.15 27.34
CA GLN A 156 5.86 -16.27 28.17
C GLN A 156 6.79 -17.17 27.37
N HIS A 157 7.82 -17.70 28.03
CA HIS A 157 8.73 -18.65 27.41
C HIS A 157 8.02 -19.99 27.20
N GLN A 158 7.76 -20.33 25.93
CA GLN A 158 7.34 -21.67 25.55
C GLN A 158 8.57 -22.45 25.08
N TRP A 159 8.94 -23.47 25.84
CA TRP A 159 10.06 -24.33 25.46
C TRP A 159 9.60 -25.39 24.46
N ALA A 160 9.79 -25.10 23.17
CA ALA A 160 9.37 -25.98 22.08
C ALA A 160 10.04 -27.37 22.09
N LEU A 161 11.22 -27.50 22.72
CA LEU A 161 11.99 -28.76 22.73
C LEU A 161 11.69 -29.64 23.95
N ARG A 162 10.71 -29.30 24.80
CA ARG A 162 10.46 -30.01 26.06
C ARG A 162 10.07 -31.49 25.87
N ASN A 163 9.38 -31.81 24.78
CA ASN A 163 8.89 -33.17 24.49
C ASN A 163 9.54 -33.76 23.23
N VAL A 164 10.63 -33.16 22.73
CA VAL A 164 11.21 -33.55 21.44
C VAL A 164 11.68 -35.01 21.44
N ASP A 165 12.20 -35.49 22.56
CA ASP A 165 12.66 -36.89 22.69
C ASP A 165 11.48 -37.87 22.59
N ALA A 166 10.34 -37.54 23.22
CA ALA A 166 9.13 -38.35 23.16
C ALA A 166 8.50 -38.31 21.76
N ASP A 167 8.48 -37.15 21.11
CA ASP A 167 7.96 -36.98 19.75
C ASP A 167 8.82 -37.73 18.72
N ILE A 168 10.15 -37.70 18.85
CA ILE A 168 11.07 -38.43 17.98
C ILE A 168 10.93 -39.96 18.15
N ILE A 169 10.82 -40.43 19.40
CA ILE A 169 10.63 -41.86 19.67
C ILE A 169 9.26 -42.33 19.14
N ALA A 170 8.19 -41.55 19.35
CA ALA A 170 6.86 -41.86 18.83
C ALA A 170 6.82 -41.86 17.29
N ALA A 171 7.51 -40.92 16.64
CA ALA A 171 7.64 -40.88 15.19
C ALA A 171 8.37 -42.11 14.64
N ARG A 172 9.42 -42.58 15.33
CA ARG A 172 10.18 -43.78 14.94
C ARG A 172 9.37 -45.07 15.08
N VAL A 173 8.56 -45.19 16.14
CA VAL A 173 7.67 -46.35 16.33
C VAL A 173 6.58 -46.41 15.25
N LYS A 174 6.02 -45.25 14.85
CA LYS A 174 5.04 -45.17 13.75
C LYS A 174 5.61 -45.49 12.37
N ALA A 175 6.89 -45.23 12.11
CA ALA A 175 7.54 -45.52 10.83
C ALA A 175 7.98 -47.00 10.67
N SER A 176 7.93 -47.78 11.75
CA SER A 176 8.33 -49.20 11.78
C SER A 176 7.12 -50.16 11.89
N SER A 177 5.89 -49.64 11.87
CA SER A 177 4.63 -50.40 11.72
C SER A 177 4.05 -50.12 10.34
#